data_AF-J0L284-F1
#
_entry.id   AF-J0L284-F1
#
_cell.length_a   1.000
_cell.length_b   1.000
_cell.length_c   1.000
_cell.angle_alpha   90.00
_cell.angle_beta   90.00
_cell.angle_gamma   90.00
#
_symmetry.space_group_name_H-M   'P 1'
#
loop_
_entity.id
_entity.type
_entity.pdbx_description
1 polymer ?
#
loop_
_entity_poly.entity_id
_entity_poly.type
_entity_poly.pdbx_seq_one_letter_code
_entity_poly.pdbx_strand_id
1 'polypeptide(L)' 'MKGIYAIGDVAGPPLLAHKASKEGIVAVENIAGLGSRADWRAMPNVIYTHPEFASVGLTEEKAKD' A
#
# COMPACT_ATOMS: atom_id res chain seq x y z
N MET A 1 5.44 21.95 1.57
CA MET A 1 6.23 21.84 2.83
C MET A 1 7.29 20.78 2.65
N LYS A 2 8.54 21.05 3.04
CA LYS A 2 9.60 20.02 3.11
C LYS A 2 9.62 19.44 4.53
N GLY A 3 9.90 18.14 4.66
CA GLY A 3 10.00 17.46 5.96
C GLY A 3 8.67 17.05 6.61
N ILE A 4 7.54 17.18 5.90
CA ILE A 4 6.25 16.64 6.35
C ILE A 4 5.87 15.47 5.46
N TYR A 5 5.45 14.37 6.07
CA TYR A 5 5.07 13.13 5.43
C TYR A 5 3.62 12.78 5.77
N ALA A 6 2.94 12.10 4.86
CA ALA A 6 1.60 11.55 5.08
C ALA A 6 1.64 10.06 4.71
N ILE A 7 0.98 9.22 5.51
CA ILE A 7 0.88 7.76 5.31
C ILE A 7 -0.53 7.28 5.64
N GLY A 8 -0.88 6.10 5.16
CA GLY A 8 -2.14 5.43 5.45
C GLY A 8 -3.33 6.16 4.84
N ASP A 9 -4.47 6.09 5.52
CA ASP A 9 -5.75 6.51 4.94
C ASP A 9 -5.78 7.99 4.54
N VAL A 10 -5.06 8.86 5.26
CA VAL A 10 -4.95 10.29 4.91
C VAL A 10 -4.11 10.52 3.64
N ALA A 11 -3.28 9.56 3.26
CA ALA A 11 -2.51 9.58 2.01
C ALA A 11 -3.28 8.98 0.81
N GLY A 12 -4.53 8.55 1.02
CA GLY A 12 -5.45 8.12 -0.03
C GLY A 12 -5.56 6.59 -0.19
N PRO A 13 -6.39 6.12 -1.14
CA PRO A 13 -6.69 4.70 -1.32
C PRO A 13 -5.49 3.89 -1.84
N PRO A 14 -5.50 2.55 -1.70
CA PRO A 14 -6.50 1.77 -0.95
C PRO A 14 -6.32 1.92 0.57
N LEU A 15 -7.43 1.90 1.30
CA LEU A 15 -7.48 2.15 2.76
C LEU A 15 -7.25 0.86 3.52
N LEU A 16 -5.99 0.43 3.60
CA LEU A 16 -5.58 -0.86 4.13
C LEU A 16 -4.48 -0.70 5.18
N ALA A 17 -4.61 -1.41 6.30
CA ALA A 17 -3.67 -1.31 7.41
C ALA A 17 -2.22 -1.63 6.99
N HIS A 18 -2.00 -2.69 6.21
CA HIS A 18 -0.67 -3.07 5.74
C HIS A 18 -0.08 -2.08 4.73
N LYS A 19 -0.92 -1.36 3.97
CA LYS A 19 -0.45 -0.24 3.13
C LYS A 19 0.11 0.87 4.03
N ALA A 20 -0.66 1.29 5.02
CA ALA A 20 -0.24 2.33 5.97
C ALA A 20 1.07 1.97 6.67
N SER A 21 1.21 0.72 7.13
CA SER A 21 2.46 0.24 7.74
C SER A 21 3.64 0.30 6.78
N LYS A 22 3.47 -0.13 5.52
CA LYS A 22 4.56 -0.09 4.52
C LYS A 22 4.94 1.35 4.15
N GLU A 23 3.97 2.24 4.01
CA GLU A 23 4.21 3.67 3.79
C GLU A 23 4.97 4.30 4.96
N GLY A 24 4.66 3.92 6.21
CA GLY A 24 5.40 4.35 7.40
C GLY A 24 6.87 3.95 7.37
N ILE A 25 7.17 2.71 6.98
CA ILE A 25 8.55 2.23 6.80
C ILE A 25 9.26 3.07 5.74
N VAL A 26 8.65 3.25 4.57
CA VAL A 26 9.23 4.06 3.47
C VAL A 26 9.45 5.50 3.91
N ALA A 27 8.53 6.10 4.66
CA ALA A 27 8.66 7.46 5.16
C ALA A 27 9.87 7.59 6.10
N VAL A 28 10.00 6.70 7.10
CA VAL A 28 11.12 6.72 8.06
C VAL A 28 12.46 6.44 7.37
N GLU A 29 12.52 5.49 6.44
CA GLU A 29 13.74 5.21 5.66
C GLU A 29 14.15 6.43 4.83
N ASN A 30 13.20 7.17 4.26
CA ASN A 30 13.49 8.40 3.53
C ASN A 30 13.88 9.56 4.45
N ILE A 31 13.28 9.67 5.64
CA ILE A 31 13.72 10.62 6.68
C ILE A 31 15.18 10.34 7.07
N ALA A 32 15.57 9.06 7.15
CA ALA A 32 16.93 8.62 7.43
C ALA A 32 17.91 8.71 6.23
N GLY A 33 17.44 9.15 5.05
CA GLY A 33 18.29 9.32 3.86
C GLY A 33 18.59 8.04 3.08
N LEU A 34 17.85 6.95 3.31
CA LEU A 34 18.10 5.63 2.69
C LEU A 34 17.51 5.49 1.27
N GLY A 35 16.68 6.44 0.81
CA GLY A 35 16.15 6.45 -0.57
C GLY A 35 15.16 5.32 -0.88
N SER A 36 14.24 5.03 0.03
CA SER A 36 13.31 3.90 -0.06
C SER A 36 12.07 4.18 -0.92
N ARG A 37 11.54 3.13 -1.55
CA ARG A 37 10.28 3.12 -2.31
C ARG A 37 9.55 1.80 -2.11
N ALA A 38 8.22 1.84 -2.15
CA ALA A 38 7.37 0.65 -2.14
C ALA A 38 6.90 0.27 -3.55
N ASP A 39 6.72 -1.03 -3.77
CA ASP A 39 6.08 -1.61 -4.94
C ASP A 39 4.64 -1.99 -4.61
N TRP A 40 3.69 -1.41 -5.33
CA TRP A 40 2.26 -1.61 -5.12
C TRP A 40 1.63 -2.59 -6.10
N ARG A 41 2.41 -3.23 -6.98
CA ARG A 41 1.89 -4.16 -8.00
C ARG A 41 1.20 -5.38 -7.40
N ALA A 42 1.60 -5.81 -6.21
CA ALA A 42 1.10 -7.01 -5.55
C ALA A 42 0.70 -6.75 -4.10
N MET A 43 -0.13 -5.72 -3.89
CA MET A 43 -0.72 -5.46 -2.57
C MET A 43 -1.97 -6.32 -2.37
N PRO A 44 -2.03 -7.16 -1.31
CA PRO A 44 -3.21 -7.98 -1.06
C PRO A 44 -4.39 -7.14 -0.57
N ASN A 45 -5.60 -7.58 -0.89
CA ASN A 45 -6.85 -7.07 -0.35
C ASN A 45 -7.69 -8.24 0.17
N VAL A 46 -8.29 -8.10 1.35
CA VAL A 46 -8.95 -9.21 2.06
C VAL A 46 -10.31 -8.78 2.58
N ILE A 47 -11.30 -9.65 2.40
CA ILE A 47 -12.66 -9.53 2.94
C ILE A 47 -12.90 -10.73 3.86
N TYR A 48 -13.06 -10.45 5.15
CA TYR A 48 -13.22 -11.45 6.22
C TYR A 48 -14.67 -11.94 6.39
N THR A 49 -15.27 -12.43 5.31
CA THR A 49 -16.56 -13.14 5.33
C THR A 49 -16.35 -14.65 5.54
N HIS A 50 -17.44 -15.43 5.49
CA HIS A 50 -17.37 -16.90 5.47
C HIS A 50 -18.10 -17.45 4.22
N PRO A 51 -17.37 -17.99 3.21
CA PRO A 51 -15.91 -18.09 3.13
C PRO A 51 -15.22 -16.72 3.00
N GLU A 52 -13.92 -16.69 3.31
CA GLU A 52 -13.08 -15.50 3.13
C GLU A 52 -12.75 -15.29 1.65
N PHE A 53 -12.52 -14.04 1.28
CA PHE A 53 -12.05 -13.67 -0.06
C PHE A 53 -10.76 -12.86 0.04
N ALA A 54 -9.76 -13.23 -0.76
CA ALA A 54 -8.54 -12.48 -0.90
C ALA A 54 -8.15 -12.36 -2.37
N SER A 55 -7.58 -11.21 -2.74
CA SER A 55 -7.02 -10.99 -4.08
C SER A 55 -5.69 -10.25 -3.99
N VAL A 56 -4.86 -10.41 -5.01
CA VAL A 56 -3.56 -9.73 -5.13
C VAL A 56 -3.24 -9.54 -6.61
N GLY A 57 -2.60 -8.43 -6.94
CA GLY A 57 -2.18 -8.17 -8.32
C GLY A 57 -3.29 -7.62 -9.20
N LEU A 58 -3.16 -7.87 -10.50
CA LEU A 58 -4.14 -7.47 -11.50
C LEU A 58 -5.36 -8.38 -11.45
N THR A 59 -6.53 -7.82 -11.79
CA THR A 59 -7.69 -8.62 -12.17
C THR A 59 -7.49 -9.16 -13.58
N GLU A 60 -8.22 -10.21 -13.96
CA GLU A 60 -8.16 -10.76 -15.33
C GLU A 60 -8.45 -9.68 -16.39
N GLU A 61 -9.46 -8.85 -16.14
CA GLU A 61 -9.82 -7.71 -17.00
C GLU A 61 -8.62 -6.77 -17.22
N LYS A 62 -7.99 -6.30 -16.14
CA LYS A 62 -6.82 -5.42 -16.21
C LYS A 62 -5.57 -6.05 -16.82
N ALA A 63 -5.51 -7.37 -16.88
CA ALA A 63 -4.38 -8.08 -17.47
C ALA A 63 -4.53 -8.26 -19.00
N LYS A 64 -5.74 -8.07 -19.55
CA LYS A 64 -6.02 -8.17 -20.98
C LYS A 64 -5.86 -6.84 -21.72
N ASP A 65 -5.93 -5.73 -21.00
CA ASP A 65 -5.62 -4.37 -21.50
C ASP A 65 -4.11 -4.14 -21.59
#